data_AF-A0AA45C3L6-F1
#
_entry.id   AF-A0AA45C3L6-F1
#
_cell.length_a   1.000
_cell.length_b   1.000
_cell.length_c   1.000
_cell.angle_alpha   90.00
_cell.angle_beta   90.00
_cell.angle_gamma   90.00
#
_symmetry.space_group_name_H-M   'P 1'
#
loop_
_entity.id
_entity.type
_entity.pdbx_description
1 polymer ?
#
loop_
_entity_poly.entity_id
_entity_poly.type
_entity_poly.pdbx_seq_one_letter_code
_entity_poly.pdbx_strand_id
1 'polypeptide(L)'
;MKKSLLALLMLSCSGMTLAAPQIITVSRYEIGKDKWAFNREEVMLACRPGDALFAINPSTLMQYPLNDVAEKQLEQGKVTGQPISVIQIDDPAHPGQKMSLAPFIERAQKLC
;
A
#
# COMPACT_ATOMS: atom_id res chain seq x y z
N MET A 1 -33.06 33.73 -22.09
CA MET A 1 -32.57 33.67 -20.69
C MET A 1 -32.92 32.37 -19.96
N LYS A 2 -34.10 31.75 -20.16
CA LYS A 2 -34.45 30.46 -19.49
C LYS A 2 -33.66 29.21 -19.96
N LYS A 3 -33.16 29.18 -21.21
CA LYS A 3 -32.44 28.00 -21.76
C LYS A 3 -30.98 27.89 -21.27
N SER A 4 -30.37 28.99 -20.82
CA SER A 4 -28.99 29.00 -20.31
C SER A 4 -28.88 28.53 -18.85
N LEU A 5 -29.97 28.60 -18.09
CA LEU A 5 -30.01 28.11 -16.70
C LEU A 5 -29.96 26.58 -16.61
N LEU A 6 -30.51 25.88 -17.61
CA LEU A 6 -30.52 24.41 -17.65
C LEU A 6 -29.14 23.84 -17.98
N ALA A 7 -28.35 24.54 -18.79
CA ALA A 7 -26.98 24.14 -19.13
C ALA A 7 -26.01 24.31 -17.95
N LEU A 8 -26.27 25.30 -17.07
CA LEU A 8 -25.43 25.54 -15.90
C LEU A 8 -25.69 24.52 -14.76
N LEU A 9 -26.87 23.89 -14.73
CA LEU A 9 -27.23 22.89 -13.73
C LEU A 9 -26.65 21.50 -14.03
N MET A 10 -26.31 21.21 -15.30
CA MET A 10 -25.76 19.92 -15.74
C MET A 10 -24.24 19.78 -15.52
N LEU A 11 -23.55 20.84 -15.09
CA LEU A 11 -22.09 20.89 -15.01
C LEU A 11 -21.51 20.65 -13.60
N SER A 12 -22.33 20.25 -12.63
CA SER A 12 -21.90 20.07 -11.23
C SER A 12 -21.54 18.63 -10.82
N CYS A 13 -21.65 17.66 -11.72
CA CYS A 13 -21.23 16.27 -11.49
C CYS A 13 -19.96 15.90 -12.26
N SER A 14 -18.91 16.72 -12.19
CA SER A 14 -17.56 16.24 -12.51
C SER A 14 -17.13 15.35 -11.36
N GLY A 15 -17.28 14.04 -11.56
CA GLY A 15 -17.15 13.01 -10.55
C GLY A 15 -15.87 13.13 -9.73
N MET A 16 -16.00 12.98 -8.42
CA MET A 16 -14.88 12.57 -7.60
C MET A 16 -14.42 11.23 -8.16
N THR A 17 -13.32 11.22 -8.92
CA THR A 17 -12.64 9.98 -9.23
C THR A 17 -12.08 9.49 -7.91
N LEU A 18 -12.86 8.70 -7.15
CA LEU A 18 -12.27 7.83 -6.14
C LEU A 18 -11.35 6.92 -6.93
N ALA A 19 -10.06 7.27 -6.97
CA ALA A 19 -9.04 6.37 -7.44
C ALA A 19 -9.23 5.10 -6.61
N ALA A 20 -9.61 3.99 -7.26
CA ALA A 20 -9.57 2.70 -6.62
C ALA A 20 -8.18 2.56 -5.99
N PRO A 21 -8.05 2.00 -4.76
CA PRO A 21 -6.77 1.86 -4.10
C PRO A 21 -5.77 1.26 -5.09
N GLN A 22 -4.79 2.05 -5.50
CA GLN A 22 -3.86 1.59 -6.52
C GLN A 22 -3.04 0.48 -5.88
N ILE A 23 -3.13 -0.70 -6.48
CA ILE A 23 -2.42 -1.90 -6.06
C ILE A 23 -1.46 -2.29 -7.17
N ILE A 24 -0.24 -2.61 -6.79
CA ILE A 24 0.74 -3.23 -7.68
C ILE A 24 1.26 -4.52 -7.04
N THR A 25 1.51 -5.54 -7.84
CA THR A 25 2.24 -6.72 -7.38
C THR A 25 3.71 -6.51 -7.64
N VAL A 26 4.55 -6.76 -6.63
CA VAL A 26 6.01 -6.79 -6.77
C VAL A 26 6.52 -8.16 -6.37
N SER A 27 7.59 -8.60 -7.02
CA SER A 27 8.20 -9.91 -6.73
C SER A 27 9.68 -9.78 -6.38
N ARG A 28 10.19 -10.81 -5.70
CA ARG A 28 11.61 -10.97 -5.40
C ARG A 28 12.47 -10.93 -6.66
N TYR A 29 11.97 -11.51 -7.74
CA TYR A 29 12.66 -11.51 -9.02
C TYR A 29 12.80 -10.09 -9.60
N GLU A 30 11.73 -9.30 -9.58
CA GLU A 30 11.73 -7.93 -10.11
C GLU A 30 12.59 -6.96 -9.28
N ILE A 31 12.55 -7.06 -7.95
CA ILE A 31 13.28 -6.17 -7.05
C ILE A 31 14.74 -6.59 -6.86
N GLY A 32 15.02 -7.89 -6.99
CA GLY A 32 16.31 -8.49 -6.72
C GLY A 32 16.43 -9.00 -5.29
N LYS A 33 17.06 -10.17 -5.15
CA LYS A 33 17.22 -10.90 -3.88
C LYS A 33 17.85 -10.04 -2.78
N ASP A 34 18.83 -9.20 -3.11
CA ASP A 34 19.60 -8.41 -2.14
C ASP A 34 18.83 -7.20 -1.59
N LYS A 35 17.67 -6.87 -2.19
CA LYS A 35 16.78 -5.79 -1.73
C LYS A 35 15.43 -6.32 -1.24
N TRP A 36 15.24 -7.63 -1.28
CA TRP A 36 13.96 -8.24 -0.97
C TRP A 36 13.80 -8.46 0.54
N ALA A 37 12.77 -7.87 1.13
CA ALA A 37 12.60 -7.84 2.59
C ALA A 37 11.64 -8.90 3.15
N PHE A 38 11.01 -9.73 2.31
CA PHE A 38 9.91 -10.60 2.74
C PHE A 38 10.24 -12.09 2.66
N ASN A 39 9.66 -12.89 3.55
CA ASN A 39 9.70 -14.37 3.51
C ASN A 39 8.72 -14.98 2.50
N ARG A 40 8.28 -14.19 1.52
CA ARG A 40 7.38 -14.56 0.44
C ARG A 40 8.04 -14.21 -0.89
N GLU A 41 7.66 -14.84 -1.98
CA GLU A 41 8.22 -14.53 -3.30
C GLU A 41 7.60 -13.29 -3.95
N GLU A 42 6.40 -12.91 -3.53
CA GLU A 42 5.71 -11.71 -4.02
C GLU A 42 4.77 -11.14 -2.94
N VAL A 43 4.47 -9.85 -3.08
CA VAL A 43 3.45 -9.15 -2.30
C VAL A 43 2.73 -8.14 -3.20
N MET A 44 1.48 -7.82 -2.85
CA MET A 44 0.81 -6.64 -3.39
C MET A 44 1.11 -5.44 -2.50
N LEU A 45 1.47 -4.30 -3.10
CA LEU A 45 1.63 -3.02 -2.41
C LEU A 45 0.40 -2.16 -2.65
N ALA A 46 -0.07 -1.46 -1.62
CA ALA A 46 -1.22 -0.59 -1.70
C ALA A 46 -0.98 0.72 -0.92
N CYS A 47 -1.52 1.82 -1.43
CA CYS A 47 -1.79 3.01 -0.64
C CYS A 47 -3.30 3.12 -0.34
N ARG A 48 -3.63 3.44 0.91
CA ARG A 48 -5.00 3.55 1.42
C ARG A 48 -5.23 4.94 2.03
N PRO A 49 -6.50 5.32 2.29
CA PRO A 49 -6.83 6.64 2.82
C PRO A 49 -5.96 7.05 4.02
N GLY A 50 -5.47 8.29 3.97
CA GLY A 50 -4.55 8.85 4.95
C GLY A 50 -3.09 8.47 4.73
N ASP A 51 -2.71 8.09 3.51
CA ASP A 51 -1.35 7.64 3.14
C ASP A 51 -0.91 6.39 3.91
N ALA A 52 -1.86 5.49 4.22
CA ALA A 52 -1.57 4.24 4.90
C ALA A 52 -1.05 3.21 3.89
N LEU A 53 0.20 2.79 4.06
CA LEU A 53 0.88 1.90 3.13
C LEU A 53 0.83 0.45 3.62
N PHE A 54 0.52 -0.48 2.73
CA PHE A 54 0.43 -1.90 3.08
C PHE A 54 1.17 -2.78 2.08
N ALA A 55 1.82 -3.82 2.59
CA ALA A 55 2.08 -5.05 1.85
C ALA A 55 0.92 -6.02 2.11
N ILE A 56 0.50 -6.76 1.10
CA ILE A 56 -0.65 -7.67 1.17
C ILE A 56 -0.24 -9.01 0.57
N ASN A 57 -0.54 -10.10 1.28
CA ASN A 57 -0.37 -11.44 0.75
C ASN A 57 -1.43 -11.69 -0.34
N PRO A 58 -1.04 -11.95 -1.61
CA PRO A 58 -1.99 -12.11 -2.71
C PRO A 58 -2.94 -13.31 -2.55
N SER A 59 -2.52 -14.37 -1.85
CA SER A 59 -3.33 -15.59 -1.71
C SER A 59 -4.35 -15.52 -0.56
N THR A 60 -4.08 -14.72 0.47
CA THR A 60 -4.91 -14.67 1.70
C THR A 60 -5.53 -13.31 1.96
N LEU A 61 -5.08 -12.28 1.23
CA LEU A 61 -5.40 -10.87 1.45
C LEU A 61 -4.99 -10.34 2.83
N MET A 62 -4.15 -11.09 3.57
CA MET A 62 -3.59 -10.63 4.84
C MET A 62 -2.75 -9.38 4.62
N GLN A 63 -2.96 -8.38 5.46
CA GLN A 63 -2.36 -7.05 5.35
C GLN A 63 -1.24 -6.88 6.38
N TYR A 64 -0.16 -6.23 5.95
CA TYR A 64 1.00 -5.93 6.79
C TYR A 64 1.33 -4.43 6.61
N PRO A 65 1.29 -3.63 7.69
CA PRO A 65 1.51 -2.19 7.59
C PRO A 65 2.98 -1.89 7.22
N LEU A 66 3.21 -0.88 6.38
CA LEU A 66 4.56 -0.46 5.96
C LEU A 66 4.97 0.91 6.55
N ASN A 67 4.05 1.61 7.22
CA ASN A 67 4.32 2.89 7.87
C ASN A 67 3.45 3.08 9.12
N ASP A 68 3.79 4.09 9.93
CA ASP A 68 3.13 4.41 11.19
C ASP A 68 1.62 4.65 11.05
N VAL A 69 1.18 5.20 9.91
CA VAL A 69 -0.25 5.43 9.65
C VAL A 69 -0.98 4.08 9.54
N ALA A 70 -0.44 3.17 8.74
CA ALA A 70 -1.01 1.83 8.57
C ALA A 70 -0.97 1.03 9.89
N GLU A 71 0.10 1.17 10.68
CA GLU A 71 0.19 0.56 12.01
C GLU A 71 -0.92 1.08 12.94
N LYS A 72 -1.11 2.40 13.02
CA LYS A 72 -2.21 2.99 13.81
C LYS A 72 -3.58 2.54 13.33
N GLN A 73 -3.79 2.36 12.03
CA GLN A 73 -5.06 1.83 11.50
C GLN A 73 -5.29 0.38 11.94
N LEU A 74 -4.24 -0.44 11.99
CA LEU A 74 -4.30 -1.81 12.48
C LEU A 74 -4.63 -1.84 13.99
N GLU A 75 -3.92 -1.05 14.79
CA GLU A 75 -4.14 -0.94 16.24
C GLU A 75 -5.55 -0.43 16.60
N GLN A 76 -6.09 0.49 15.80
CA GLN A 76 -7.45 1.01 15.95
C GLN A 76 -8.53 0.04 15.44
N GLY A 77 -8.17 -1.11 14.89
CA GLY A 77 -9.11 -2.08 14.32
C GLY A 77 -9.80 -1.59 13.03
N LYS A 78 -9.28 -0.54 12.38
CA LYS A 78 -9.81 -0.04 11.11
C LYS A 78 -9.50 -0.99 9.95
N VAL A 79 -8.46 -1.81 10.10
CA VAL A 79 -8.07 -2.85 9.15
C VAL A 79 -7.72 -4.13 9.91
N THR A 80 -8.04 -5.29 9.31
CA THR A 80 -7.54 -6.58 9.78
C THR A 80 -6.19 -6.88 9.15
N GLY A 81 -5.19 -7.20 9.97
CA GLY A 81 -3.83 -7.47 9.49
C GLY A 81 -2.94 -8.05 10.59
N GLN A 82 -1.66 -8.13 10.29
CA GLN A 82 -0.61 -8.55 11.21
C GLN A 82 0.58 -7.58 11.14
N PRO A 83 1.42 -7.52 12.18
CA PRO A 83 2.66 -6.74 12.13
C PRO A 83 3.55 -7.16 10.97
N ILE A 84 4.27 -6.20 10.37
CA ILE A 84 5.20 -6.47 9.25
C ILE A 84 6.32 -7.44 9.63
N SER A 85 6.69 -7.47 10.92
CA SER A 85 7.71 -8.36 11.48
C SER A 85 7.42 -9.85 11.27
N VAL A 86 6.17 -10.23 11.00
CA VAL A 86 5.79 -11.62 10.68
C VAL A 86 6.37 -12.05 9.32
N ILE A 87 6.50 -11.13 8.37
CA ILE A 87 7.00 -11.42 7.03
C ILE A 87 8.38 -10.81 6.75
N GLN A 88 8.81 -9.81 7.53
CA GLN A 88 10.09 -9.15 7.35
C GLN A 88 11.26 -10.03 7.79
N ILE A 89 12.17 -10.34 6.86
CA ILE A 89 13.32 -11.19 7.11
C ILE A 89 14.49 -10.41 7.72
N ASP A 90 15.39 -11.13 8.37
CA ASP A 90 16.65 -10.59 8.85
C ASP A 90 17.57 -10.23 7.68
N ASP A 91 18.39 -9.19 7.85
CA ASP A 91 19.40 -8.79 6.89
C ASP A 91 20.64 -9.68 7.04
N PRO A 92 20.96 -10.54 6.06
CA PRO A 92 22.13 -11.43 6.15
C PRO A 92 23.46 -10.66 6.12
N ALA A 93 23.48 -9.43 5.59
CA ALA A 93 24.67 -8.57 5.57
C ALA A 93 24.86 -7.84 6.90
N HIS A 94 23.80 -7.65 7.69
CA HIS A 94 23.82 -6.93 8.97
C HIS A 94 23.13 -7.75 10.07
N PRO A 95 23.83 -8.70 10.70
CA PRO A 95 23.27 -9.56 11.75
C PRO A 95 22.58 -8.76 12.86
N GLY A 96 21.36 -9.18 13.22
CA GLY A 96 20.52 -8.51 14.21
C GLY A 96 19.66 -7.37 13.67
N GLN A 97 19.79 -7.02 12.38
CA GLN A 97 18.93 -6.06 11.71
C GLN A 97 17.94 -6.75 10.78
N LYS A 98 16.82 -6.09 10.51
CA LYS A 98 15.84 -6.53 9.51
C LYS A 98 16.17 -5.90 8.15
N MET A 99 15.82 -6.60 7.07
CA MET A 99 15.92 -6.07 5.71
C MET A 99 15.15 -4.75 5.58
N SER A 100 15.74 -3.77 4.89
CA SER A 100 15.12 -2.47 4.69
C SER A 100 13.80 -2.56 3.92
N LEU A 101 12.77 -1.89 4.43
CA LEU A 101 11.47 -1.74 3.75
C LEU A 101 11.44 -0.57 2.76
N ALA A 102 12.50 0.26 2.71
CA ALA A 102 12.52 1.49 1.92
C ALA A 102 12.10 1.30 0.45
N PRO A 103 12.59 0.27 -0.29
CA PRO A 103 12.19 0.08 -1.69
C PRO A 103 10.67 -0.17 -1.87
N PHE A 104 10.04 -0.76 -0.86
CA PHE A 104 8.60 -1.08 -0.88
C PHE A 104 7.77 0.12 -0.46
N ILE A 105 8.22 0.85 0.56
CA ILE A 105 7.60 2.10 1.00
C ILE A 105 7.61 3.12 -0.15
N GLU A 106 8.74 3.32 -0.82
CA GLU A 106 8.85 4.25 -1.96
C GLU A 106 7.90 3.89 -3.11
N ARG A 107 7.74 2.59 -3.39
CA ARG A 107 6.82 2.12 -4.44
C ARG A 107 5.37 2.27 -4.02
N ALA A 108 5.02 1.94 -2.77
CA ALA A 108 3.67 2.08 -2.25
C ALA A 108 3.25 3.55 -2.15
N GLN A 109 4.16 4.46 -1.77
CA GLN A 109 3.90 5.89 -1.69
C GLN A 109 3.54 6.50 -3.05
N LYS A 110 4.08 5.96 -4.15
CA LYS A 110 3.74 6.40 -5.53
C LYS A 110 2.30 6.06 -5.95
N LEU A 111 1.56 5.32 -5.12
CA LEU A 111 0.19 4.87 -5.38
C LEU A 111 -0.88 5.76 -4.71
N CYS A 112 -0.50 6.79 -3.96
CA CYS A 112 -1.40 7.57 -3.08
C CYS A 112 -2.22 8.69 -3.76
#